data_AF-A0A5C9C5I0-F1
#
_entry.id   AF-A0A5C9C5I0-F1
#
_cell.length_a   1.000
_cell.length_b   1.000
_cell.length_c   1.000
_cell.angle_alpha   90.00
_cell.angle_beta   90.00
_cell.angle_gamma   90.00
#
_symmetry.space_group_name_H-M   'P 1'
#
loop_
_entity.id
_entity.type
_entity.pdbx_description
1 polymer ?
#
loop_
_entity_poly.entity_id
_entity_poly.type
_entity_poly.pdbx_seq_one_letter_code
_entity_poly.pdbx_strand_id
1 'polypeptide(L)' 'MDHPIIKQFEAHAELLDISGSVEAIDEAIVQLATWMDGLELSEDDQALLCHIGAVLYREGLRGRMGMRP' A
#
# COMPACT_ATOMS: atom_id res chain seq x y z
N MET A 1 -15.93 9.92 5.93
CA MET A 1 -14.74 10.27 6.72
C MET A 1 -14.00 11.33 5.95
N ASP A 2 -13.98 12.59 6.41
CA ASP A 2 -13.50 13.72 5.61
C ASP A 2 -12.01 14.01 5.91
N HIS A 3 -11.14 13.04 5.61
CA HIS A 3 -9.70 13.18 5.84
C HIS A 3 -8.99 13.54 4.52
N PRO A 4 -8.32 14.71 4.43
CA PRO A 4 -7.71 15.20 3.19
C PRO A 4 -6.75 14.22 2.51
N ILE A 5 -5.98 13.44 3.27
CA ILE A 5 -5.06 12.44 2.71
C ILE A 5 -5.83 11.22 2.15
N ILE A 6 -6.95 10.83 2.76
CA ILE A 6 -7.77 9.72 2.26
C ILE A 6 -8.39 10.10 0.91
N LYS A 7 -8.88 11.34 0.78
CA LYS A 7 -9.35 11.88 -0.51
C LYS A 7 -8.28 11.87 -1.59
N GLN A 8 -7.03 12.16 -1.22
CA GLN A 8 -5.92 12.05 -2.17
C GLN A 8 -5.64 10.60 -2.56
N PHE A 9 -5.72 9.64 -1.64
CA PHE A 9 -5.60 8.22 -1.99
C PHE A 9 -6.69 7.77 -2.96
N GLU A 10 -7.94 8.18 -2.72
CA GLU A 10 -9.08 7.91 -3.61
C GLU A 10 -8.82 8.46 -5.02
N ALA A 11 -8.39 9.72 -5.13
CA ALA A 11 -8.09 10.34 -6.42
C ALA A 11 -6.93 9.65 -7.17
N HIS A 12 -5.86 9.26 -6.48
CA HIS A 12 -4.75 8.54 -7.11
C HIS A 12 -5.15 7.13 -7.55
N ALA A 13 -5.98 6.44 -6.76
CA ALA A 13 -6.51 5.13 -7.14
C ALA A 13 -7.37 5.22 -8.41
N GLU A 14 -8.25 6.23 -8.50
CA GLU A 14 -9.05 6.48 -9.70
C GLU A 14 -8.16 6.76 -10.94
N LEU A 15 -7.08 7.52 -10.77
CA LEU A 15 -6.12 7.76 -11.86
C LEU A 15 -5.41 6.48 -12.30
N LEU A 16 -5.04 5.60 -11.37
CA LEU A 16 -4.44 4.30 -11.70
C LEU A 16 -5.41 3.44 -12.52
N ASP A 17 -6.69 3.40 -12.11
CA ASP A 17 -7.74 2.69 -12.84
C ASP A 17 -7.94 3.25 -14.25
N ILE A 18 -8.00 4.58 -14.41
CA ILE A 18 -8.14 5.25 -15.71
C ILE A 18 -6.93 4.99 -16.60
N SER A 19 -5.72 4.96 -16.03
CA SER A 19 -4.49 4.71 -16.77
C SER A 19 -4.33 3.25 -17.23
N GLY A 20 -5.22 2.35 -16.76
CA GLY A 20 -5.11 0.91 -17.00
C GLY A 20 -3.87 0.31 -16.34
N SER A 21 -3.43 0.86 -15.21
CA SER A 21 -2.27 0.36 -14.50
C SER A 21 -2.46 -1.11 -14.11
N VAL A 22 -1.47 -1.94 -14.42
CA VAL A 22 -1.41 -3.35 -14.01
C VAL A 22 -0.60 -3.54 -12.73
N GLU A 23 -0.21 -2.43 -12.10
CA GLU A 23 0.65 -2.43 -10.92
C GLU A 23 0.00 -3.23 -9.80
N ALA A 24 0.70 -4.28 -9.38
CA ALA A 24 0.19 -5.18 -8.36
C ALA A 24 0.45 -4.61 -6.97
N ILE A 25 -0.40 -4.97 -6.02
CA ILE A 25 -0.20 -4.64 -4.59
C ILE A 25 1.19 -5.06 -4.07
N ASP A 26 1.76 -6.15 -4.61
CA ASP A 26 3.13 -6.58 -4.25
C ASP A 26 4.19 -5.58 -4.73
N GLU A 27 4.03 -4.99 -5.92
CA GLU A 27 4.96 -3.99 -6.47
C GLU A 27 4.91 -2.71 -5.63
N ALA A 28 3.72 -2.27 -5.24
CA ALA A 28 3.55 -1.13 -4.33
C ALA A 28 4.19 -1.38 -2.95
N ILE A 29 4.09 -2.61 -2.42
CA ILE A 29 4.73 -2.98 -1.14
C ILE A 29 6.26 -2.98 -1.26
N VAL A 30 6.82 -3.47 -2.37
CA VAL A 30 8.26 -3.43 -2.63
C VAL A 30 8.76 -1.99 -2.74
N GLN A 31 8.01 -1.11 -3.40
CA GLN A 31 8.34 0.31 -3.47
C GLN A 31 8.32 0.97 -2.07
N LEU A 32 7.30 0.67 -1.25
CA LEU A 32 7.24 1.15 0.13
C LEU A 32 8.46 0.68 0.94
N ALA A 33 8.80 -0.61 0.88
CA ALA A 33 9.95 -1.15 1.61
C ALA A 33 11.28 -0.53 1.16
N THR A 34 11.44 -0.33 -0.15
CA THR A 34 12.64 0.32 -0.72
C THR A 34 12.74 1.78 -0.29
N TRP A 35 11.61 2.49 -0.25
CA TRP A 35 11.55 3.86 0.25
C TRP A 35 11.89 3.95 1.74
N MET A 36 11.39 3.02 2.55
CA MET A 36 11.69 2.94 3.98
C MET A 36 13.19 2.72 4.26
N ASP A 37 13.87 1.90 3.45
CA ASP A 37 15.32 1.64 3.58
C ASP A 37 16.18 2.91 3.40
N GLY A 38 15.67 3.90 2.68
CA GLY A 38 16.34 5.18 2.45
C GLY A 38 16.10 6.24 3.54
N LEU A 39 15.35 5.93 4.60
CA LEU A 39 14.94 6.90 5.62
C LEU A 39 15.44 6.52 7.01
N GLU A 40 15.86 7.53 7.78
CA GLU A 40 16.06 7.39 9.23
C GLU A 40 14.71 7.53 9.94
N LEU A 41 13.93 6.44 9.93
CA LEU A 41 12.65 6.37 10.64
C LEU A 41 12.86 6.15 12.14
N SER A 42 11.94 6.68 12.95
CA SER A 42 11.87 6.27 14.36
C SER A 42 11.39 4.82 14.48
N GLU A 43 11.67 4.16 15.61
CA GLU A 43 11.23 2.79 15.86
C GLU A 43 9.69 2.66 15.78
N ASP A 44 8.96 3.66 16.28
CA ASP A 44 7.50 3.72 16.23
C ASP A 44 6.98 3.87 14.79
N ASP A 45 7.60 4.74 13.99
CA ASP A 45 7.22 4.94 12.59
C ASP A 45 7.52 3.69 11.75
N GLN A 46 8.67 3.07 11.98
CA GLN A 46 9.04 1.82 11.32
C GLN A 46 8.05 0.71 11.68
N ALA A 47 7.69 0.57 12.96
CA ALA A 47 6.71 -0.43 13.41
C ALA A 47 5.32 -0.21 12.79
N LEU A 48 4.86 1.05 12.73
CA LEU A 48 3.58 1.40 12.12
C LEU A 48 3.57 1.11 10.61
N LEU A 49 4.60 1.52 9.87
CA LEU A 49 4.71 1.27 8.44
C LEU A 49 4.85 -0.22 8.12
N CYS A 50 5.64 -0.97 8.91
CA CYS A 50 5.71 -2.42 8.80
C CYS A 50 4.35 -3.09 9.04
N HIS A 51 3.57 -2.61 10.02
CA HIS A 51 2.22 -3.11 10.26
C HIS A 51 1.29 -2.89 9.06
N ILE A 52 1.29 -1.66 8.50
CA ILE A 52 0.50 -1.33 7.31
C ILE A 52 0.91 -2.23 6.13
N GLY A 53 2.22 -2.36 5.87
CA GLY A 53 2.76 -3.24 4.83
C GLY A 53 2.34 -4.70 5.00
N ALA A 54 2.35 -5.23 6.23
CA ALA A 54 1.91 -6.60 6.52
C ALA A 54 0.42 -6.82 6.24
N VAL A 55 -0.44 -5.84 6.55
CA VAL A 55 -1.87 -5.90 6.23
C VAL A 55 -2.07 -5.92 4.71
N LEU A 56 -1.42 -5.02 3.98
CA LEU A 56 -1.50 -4.96 2.51
C LEU A 56 -1.00 -6.27 1.86
N TYR A 57 0.13 -6.81 2.33
CA TYR A 57 0.70 -8.06 1.82
C TYR A 57 -0.25 -9.24 1.99
N ARG A 58 -0.90 -9.34 3.15
CA ARG A 58 -1.90 -10.38 3.42
C ARG A 58 -3.12 -10.27 2.50
N GLU A 59 -3.63 -9.06 2.26
CA GLU A 59 -4.78 -8.86 1.37
C GLU A 59 -4.40 -9.15 -0.10
N GLY A 60 -3.17 -8.82 -0.51
CA GLY A 60 -2.65 -9.21 -1.83
C GLY A 60 -2.56 -10.73 -1.99
N LEU A 61 -2.03 -11.44 -0.99
CA LEU A 61 -2.00 -12.89 -0.97
C LEU A 61 -3.39 -13.51 -1.08
N ARG A 62 -4.37 -12.98 -0.34
CA ARG A 62 -5.77 -13.42 -0.41
C ARG A 62 -6.36 -13.24 -1.80
N GLY A 63 -6.07 -12.11 -2.45
CA GLY A 63 -6.46 -11.85 -3.84
C GLY A 63 -5.87 -12.89 -4.81
N ARG A 64 -4.59 -13.24 -4.66
CA ARG A 64 -3.91 -14.24 -5.50
C ARG A 64 -4.40 -15.67 -5.28
N MET A 65 -4.74 -16.02 -4.04
CA MET A 65 -5.22 -17.36 -3.69
C MET A 65 -6.72 -17.57 -4.00
N GLY A 66 -7.39 -16.57 -4.58
CA GLY A 66 -8.84 -16.62 -4.80
C GLY A 66 -9.64 -16.66 -3.51
N MET A 67 -9.01 -16.32 -2.39
CA MET A 67 -9.57 -16.42 -1.04
C MET A 67 -10.15 -15.05 -0.66
N ARG A 68 -11.14 -14.58 -1.43
CA ARG A 68 -12.00 -13.47 -0.99
C ARG A 68 -13.07 -14.04 -0.05
N PRO A 69 -13.45 -13.35 1.04
CA PRO A 69 -14.67 -13.69 1.77
C PRO A 69 -15.90 -13.58 0.88
#